data_AF-A0A7C5ZLP4-F1
#
_entry.id   AF-A0A7C5ZLP4-F1
#
_cell.length_a   1.000
_cell.length_b   1.000
_cell.length_c   1.000
_cell.angle_alpha   90.00
_cell.angle_beta   90.00
_cell.angle_gamma   90.00
#
_symmetry.space_group_name_H-M   'P 1'
#
loop_
_entity.id
_entity.type
_entity.pdbx_description
1 polymer ?
#
loop_
_entity_poly.entity_id
_entity_poly.type
_entity_poly.pdbx_seq_one_letter_code
_entity_poly.pdbx_strand_id
1 'polypeptide(L)'
;MATYSMPDFWLGMLLLVSFAVLLGWFPVGGIVDPGSDATGLARLLDQAHHMFLPALTLTLAYLGEYALIMRSSLLDTMREDYLTLARAKGLRDVAVRNRHAVPNALLPVVTLVALSFGFVLSGAIAGLIGMSDLFGYFHAYTLDFPTGLGFDGIAVALVGQALVVNYVIGQWHALQTQQDPAEYRALIDLVERVESAPSP
;
A
#
# COMPACT_ATOMS: atom_id res chain seq x y z
N MET A 1 -6.14 11.16 -7.16
CA MET A 1 -6.02 10.83 -8.61
C MET A 1 -4.66 11.28 -9.13
N ALA A 2 -4.28 12.56 -9.01
CA ALA A 2 -2.94 13.03 -9.39
C ALA A 2 -1.78 12.25 -8.73
N THR A 3 -1.93 11.87 -7.45
CA THR A 3 -0.89 11.13 -6.70
C THR A 3 -0.67 9.69 -7.16
N TYR A 4 -1.68 9.02 -7.73
CA TYR A 4 -1.55 7.62 -8.19
C TYR A 4 -0.94 7.54 -9.61
N SER A 5 -1.04 8.62 -10.39
CA SER A 5 -0.47 8.71 -11.73
C SER A 5 0.99 9.21 -11.72
N MET A 6 1.52 9.58 -10.56
CA MET A 6 2.92 9.95 -10.39
C MET A 6 3.68 8.77 -9.79
N PRO A 7 4.79 8.32 -10.40
CA PRO A 7 5.65 7.33 -9.77
C PRO A 7 6.11 7.81 -8.39
N ASP A 8 6.15 6.92 -7.40
CA ASP A 8 6.48 7.26 -6.01
C ASP A 8 7.85 7.95 -5.88
N PHE A 9 8.83 7.50 -6.69
CA PHE A 9 10.15 8.12 -6.74
C PHE A 9 10.10 9.58 -7.19
N TRP A 10 9.16 9.92 -8.09
CA TRP A 10 9.02 11.26 -8.66
C TRP A 10 8.39 12.21 -7.65
N LEU A 11 7.37 11.72 -6.93
CA LEU A 11 6.79 12.42 -5.79
C LEU A 11 7.84 12.68 -4.71
N GLY A 12 8.63 11.66 -4.37
CA GLY A 12 9.76 11.77 -3.45
C GLY A 12 10.78 12.81 -3.89
N MET A 13 11.18 12.80 -5.17
CA MET A 13 12.13 13.75 -5.72
C MET A 13 11.59 15.19 -5.68
N LEU A 14 10.32 15.41 -6.01
CA LEU A 14 9.71 16.74 -5.91
C LEU A 14 9.68 17.26 -4.48
N LEU A 15 9.27 16.43 -3.51
CA LEU A 15 9.23 16.80 -2.10
C LEU A 15 10.64 17.11 -1.58
N LEU A 16 11.63 16.30 -1.96
CA LEU A 16 13.03 16.51 -1.60
C LEU A 16 13.57 17.81 -2.19
N VAL A 17 13.40 18.05 -3.50
CA VAL A 17 13.86 19.29 -4.13
C VAL A 17 13.14 20.50 -3.56
N SER A 18 11.84 20.42 -3.32
CA SER A 18 11.06 21.55 -2.80
C SER A 18 11.43 21.89 -1.37
N PHE A 19 11.40 20.91 -0.47
CA PHE A 19 11.50 21.16 0.96
C PHE A 19 12.93 21.06 1.52
N ALA A 20 13.77 20.22 0.94
CA ALA A 20 15.16 20.07 1.38
C ALA A 20 16.11 20.99 0.60
N VAL A 21 15.98 21.08 -0.74
CA VAL A 21 16.94 21.83 -1.57
C VAL A 21 16.55 23.30 -1.74
N LEU A 22 15.31 23.58 -2.13
CA LEU A 22 14.86 24.95 -2.40
C LEU A 22 14.57 25.73 -1.12
N LEU A 23 13.83 25.13 -0.19
CA LEU A 23 13.43 25.78 1.06
C LEU A 23 14.46 25.61 2.19
N GLY A 24 15.33 24.60 2.12
CA GLY A 24 16.32 24.32 3.16
C GLY A 24 15.70 23.96 4.52
N TRP A 25 14.44 23.54 4.55
CA TRP A 25 13.73 23.23 5.80
C TRP A 25 14.12 21.88 6.38
N PHE A 26 14.59 20.95 5.54
CA PHE A 26 14.91 19.60 5.93
C PHE A 26 16.28 19.18 5.39
N PRO A 27 17.01 18.34 6.13
CA PRO A 27 18.28 17.79 5.68
C PRO A 27 18.07 16.85 4.49
N VAL A 28 19.02 16.83 3.55
CA VAL A 28 18.95 16.03 2.32
C VAL A 28 19.33 14.56 2.58
N GLY A 29 20.05 14.29 3.67
CA GLY A 29 20.46 12.95 4.06
C GLY A 29 21.15 12.93 5.43
N GLY A 30 21.34 11.74 5.97
CA GLY A 30 21.79 11.53 7.34
C GLY A 30 20.63 11.32 8.31
N ILE A 31 20.97 10.93 9.53
CA ILE A 31 20.01 10.64 10.61
C ILE A 31 20.21 11.58 11.81
N VAL A 32 21.38 12.21 11.85
CA VAL A 32 21.82 13.18 12.84
C VAL A 32 22.71 14.15 12.09
N ASP A 33 22.74 15.41 12.49
CA ASP A 33 23.65 16.40 11.90
C ASP A 33 25.13 15.96 12.03
N PRO A 34 25.96 16.11 10.98
CA PRO A 34 27.38 15.76 11.03
C PRO A 34 28.13 16.55 12.11
N GLY A 35 28.63 15.87 13.15
CA GLY A 35 29.35 16.48 14.28
C GLY A 35 28.49 16.85 15.48
N SER A 36 27.24 16.36 15.55
CA SER A 36 26.35 16.55 16.69
C SER A 36 26.71 15.65 17.88
N ASP A 37 27.04 16.25 19.03
CA ASP A 37 27.16 15.58 20.35
C ASP A 37 25.82 15.55 21.10
N ALA A 38 24.70 15.72 20.39
CA ALA A 38 23.37 15.76 21.00
C ALA A 38 23.03 14.42 21.68
N THR A 39 22.67 14.48 22.97
CA THR A 39 22.25 13.32 23.77
C THR A 39 20.84 13.51 24.32
N GLY A 40 20.11 12.41 24.53
CA GLY A 40 18.74 12.43 25.05
C GLY A 40 17.70 13.01 24.09
N LEU A 41 16.85 13.92 24.58
CA LEU A 41 15.73 14.49 23.83
C LEU A 41 16.16 15.31 22.60
N ALA A 42 17.31 15.98 22.65
CA ALA A 42 17.84 16.76 21.53
C ALA A 42 18.13 15.86 20.31
N ARG A 43 18.66 14.66 20.55
CA ARG A 43 18.89 13.66 19.51
C ARG A 43 17.59 13.12 18.93
N LEU A 44 16.57 12.91 19.76
CA LEU A 44 15.26 12.45 19.27
C LEU A 44 14.58 13.49 18.38
N LEU A 45 14.72 14.77 18.73
CA LEU A 45 14.16 15.86 17.93
C LEU A 45 14.88 16.01 16.59
N ASP A 46 16.21 15.91 16.61
CA ASP A 46 17.05 15.93 15.42
C ASP A 46 16.71 14.75 14.48
N GLN A 47 16.61 13.55 15.05
CA GLN A 47 16.18 12.35 14.35
C GLN A 47 14.78 12.50 13.73
N ALA A 48 13.81 13.05 14.49
CA ALA A 48 12.46 13.26 14.00
C ALA A 48 12.43 14.28 12.84
N HIS A 49 13.27 15.31 12.90
CA HIS A 49 13.42 16.30 11.83
C HIS A 49 13.98 15.66 10.55
N HIS A 50 15.01 14.83 10.67
CA HIS A 50 15.59 14.08 9.56
C HIS A 50 14.61 13.05 8.95
N MET A 51 13.73 12.45 9.77
CA MET A 51 12.79 11.43 9.32
C MET A 51 11.46 11.99 8.80
N PHE A 52 11.14 13.26 9.09
CA PHE A 52 9.83 13.83 8.74
C PHE A 52 9.58 13.84 7.23
N LEU A 53 10.55 14.28 6.44
CA LEU A 53 10.38 14.39 4.99
C LEU A 53 10.24 13.01 4.32
N PRO A 54 11.11 12.01 4.58
CA PRO A 54 10.92 10.65 4.08
C PRO A 54 9.62 9.99 4.56
N ALA A 55 9.22 10.22 5.82
CA ALA A 55 7.96 9.70 6.34
C ALA A 55 6.76 10.31 5.62
N LEU A 56 6.78 11.63 5.38
CA LEU A 56 5.73 12.34 4.66
C LEU A 56 5.62 11.86 3.20
N THR A 57 6.75 11.66 2.52
CA THR A 57 6.76 11.16 1.13
C THR A 57 6.12 9.78 1.05
N LEU A 58 6.48 8.86 1.95
CA LEU A 58 5.90 7.53 2.00
C LEU A 58 4.41 7.57 2.35
N THR A 59 4.04 8.39 3.34
CA THR A 59 2.63 8.54 3.74
C THR A 59 1.76 9.02 2.60
N LEU A 60 2.22 10.02 1.82
CA LEU A 60 1.48 10.53 0.67
C LEU A 60 1.35 9.51 -0.46
N ALA A 61 2.38 8.71 -0.70
CA ALA A 61 2.35 7.63 -1.68
C ALA A 61 1.26 6.59 -1.32
N TYR A 62 1.31 6.04 -0.11
CA TYR A 62 0.31 5.05 0.35
C TYR A 62 -1.11 5.62 0.44
N LEU A 63 -1.25 6.90 0.80
CA LEU A 63 -2.56 7.55 0.85
C LEU A 63 -3.23 7.58 -0.53
N GLY A 64 -2.45 7.72 -1.62
CA GLY A 64 -2.97 7.68 -2.99
C GLY A 64 -3.57 6.32 -3.34
N GLU A 65 -2.86 5.23 -2.98
CA GLU A 65 -3.32 3.85 -3.17
C GLU A 65 -4.58 3.56 -2.36
N TYR A 66 -4.57 3.83 -1.06
CA TYR A 66 -5.71 3.57 -0.18
C TYR A 66 -6.94 4.40 -0.57
N ALA A 67 -6.76 5.64 -1.02
CA ALA A 67 -7.87 6.48 -1.48
C ALA A 67 -8.54 5.91 -2.75
N LEU A 68 -7.77 5.28 -3.65
CA LEU A 68 -8.31 4.66 -4.85
C LEU A 68 -9.16 3.43 -4.48
N ILE A 69 -8.63 2.59 -3.60
CA ILE A 69 -9.32 1.39 -3.10
C ILE A 69 -10.59 1.79 -2.35
N MET A 70 -10.50 2.78 -1.46
CA MET A 70 -11.65 3.35 -0.77
C MET A 70 -12.71 3.85 -1.75
N ARG A 71 -12.30 4.55 -2.81
CA ARG A 71 -13.23 5.06 -3.83
C ARG A 71 -13.92 3.92 -4.56
N SER A 72 -13.19 2.86 -4.93
CA SER A 72 -13.79 1.69 -5.59
C SER A 72 -14.81 1.03 -4.68
N SER A 73 -14.41 0.70 -3.45
CA SER A 73 -15.30 0.07 -2.48
C SER A 73 -16.53 0.94 -2.18
N LEU A 74 -16.35 2.26 -2.07
CA LEU A 74 -17.48 3.18 -1.85
C LEU A 74 -18.45 3.19 -3.02
N LEU A 75 -17.98 3.11 -4.26
CA LEU A 75 -18.85 3.03 -5.44
C LEU A 75 -19.67 1.74 -5.47
N ASP A 76 -19.06 0.62 -5.07
CA ASP A 76 -19.74 -0.67 -5.00
C ASP A 76 -20.76 -0.68 -3.87
N THR A 77 -20.38 -0.24 -2.67
CA THR A 77 -21.29 -0.14 -1.52
C THR A 77 -22.46 0.80 -1.79
N MET A 78 -22.25 1.90 -2.52
CA MET A 78 -23.31 2.87 -2.86
C MET A 78 -24.44 2.27 -3.73
N ARG A 79 -24.19 1.14 -4.39
CA ARG A 79 -25.15 0.40 -5.23
C ARG A 79 -25.95 -0.65 -4.45
N GLU A 80 -25.67 -0.85 -3.17
CA GLU A 80 -26.37 -1.86 -2.37
C GLU A 80 -27.80 -1.44 -1.98
N ASP A 81 -28.70 -2.41 -1.98
CA ASP A 81 -30.14 -2.20 -1.80
C ASP A 81 -30.49 -1.54 -0.45
N TYR A 82 -29.74 -1.84 0.62
CA TYR A 82 -29.99 -1.26 1.93
C TYR A 82 -29.81 0.26 1.96
N LEU A 83 -28.94 0.82 1.12
CA LEU A 83 -28.79 2.27 0.99
C LEU A 83 -29.95 2.88 0.20
N THR A 84 -30.44 2.18 -0.82
CA THR A 84 -31.65 2.58 -1.56
C THR A 84 -32.87 2.61 -0.63
N LEU A 85 -33.01 1.61 0.25
CA LEU A 85 -34.03 1.59 1.30
C LEU A 85 -33.84 2.72 2.32
N ALA A 86 -32.60 3.03 2.70
CA ALA A 86 -32.30 4.15 3.61
C ALA A 86 -32.72 5.51 3.00
N ARG A 87 -32.45 5.72 1.70
CA ARG A 87 -32.92 6.92 0.96
C ARG A 87 -34.44 6.96 0.85
N ALA A 88 -35.09 5.83 0.58
CA ALA A 88 -36.55 5.72 0.51
C ALA A 88 -37.24 6.04 1.86
N LYS A 89 -36.55 5.82 2.98
CA LYS A 89 -37.00 6.23 4.33
C LYS A 89 -36.82 7.73 4.63
N GLY A 90 -36.34 8.51 3.66
CA GLY A 90 -36.18 9.97 3.80
C GLY A 90 -34.86 10.42 4.44
N LEU A 91 -33.86 9.53 4.57
CA LEU A 91 -32.54 9.93 5.06
C LEU A 91 -31.83 10.80 4.02
N ARG A 92 -31.21 11.90 4.49
CA ARG A 92 -30.44 12.82 3.65
C ARG A 92 -29.21 12.11 3.07
N ASP A 93 -28.84 12.38 1.82
CA ASP A 93 -27.72 11.69 1.14
C ASP A 93 -26.39 11.75 1.90
N VAL A 94 -26.09 12.88 2.54
CA VAL A 94 -24.89 13.04 3.36
C VAL A 94 -24.90 12.11 4.59
N ALA A 95 -26.09 11.89 5.18
CA ALA A 95 -26.25 11.00 6.32
C ALA A 95 -26.13 9.52 5.88
N VAL A 96 -26.77 9.15 4.77
CA VAL A 96 -26.66 7.81 4.18
C VAL A 96 -25.19 7.49 3.84
N ARG A 97 -24.49 8.43 3.21
CA ARG A 97 -23.07 8.27 2.87
C ARG A 97 -22.20 8.11 4.12
N ASN A 98 -22.21 9.09 5.02
CA ASN A 98 -21.26 9.13 6.13
C ASN A 98 -21.55 8.08 7.21
N ARG A 99 -22.82 7.72 7.43
CA ARG A 99 -23.22 6.78 8.49
C ARG A 99 -23.31 5.33 8.03
N HIS A 100 -23.56 5.09 6.74
CA HIS A 100 -23.82 3.74 6.23
C HIS A 100 -22.85 3.32 5.13
N ALA A 101 -22.67 4.14 4.09
CA ALA A 101 -21.78 3.76 2.99
C ALA A 101 -20.28 3.78 3.37
N VAL A 102 -19.81 4.83 4.04
CA VAL A 102 -18.38 5.00 4.38
C VAL A 102 -17.87 3.93 5.35
N PRO A 103 -18.54 3.64 6.49
CA PRO A 103 -18.07 2.60 7.40
C PRO A 103 -18.01 1.21 6.76
N ASN A 104 -18.95 0.89 5.86
CA ASN A 104 -18.98 -0.39 5.17
C ASN A 104 -17.95 -0.48 4.03
N ALA A 105 -17.73 0.63 3.32
CA ALA A 105 -16.70 0.72 2.29
C ALA A 105 -15.26 0.81 2.83
N LEU A 106 -15.09 1.11 4.13
CA LEU A 106 -13.78 1.15 4.78
C LEU A 106 -13.22 -0.23 5.12
N LEU A 107 -14.05 -1.28 5.12
CA LEU A 107 -13.62 -2.63 5.51
C LEU A 107 -12.37 -3.10 4.75
N PRO A 108 -12.27 -2.97 3.41
CA PRO A 108 -11.07 -3.38 2.68
C PRO A 108 -9.86 -2.51 3.03
N VAL A 109 -10.07 -1.20 3.20
CA VAL A 109 -9.01 -0.23 3.49
C VAL A 109 -8.37 -0.52 4.84
N VAL A 110 -9.18 -0.84 5.85
CA VAL A 110 -8.68 -1.20 7.20
C VAL A 110 -7.83 -2.47 7.14
N THR A 111 -8.23 -3.46 6.35
CA THR A 111 -7.43 -4.68 6.14
C THR A 111 -6.09 -4.37 5.50
N LEU A 112 -6.06 -3.53 4.47
CA LEU A 112 -4.82 -3.09 3.82
C LEU A 112 -3.89 -2.38 4.78
N VAL A 113 -4.41 -1.45 5.58
CA VAL A 113 -3.61 -0.74 6.60
C VAL A 113 -3.04 -1.72 7.63
N ALA A 114 -3.83 -2.68 8.09
CA ALA A 114 -3.39 -3.70 9.04
C ALA A 114 -2.27 -4.58 8.45
N LEU A 115 -2.42 -5.00 7.19
CA LEU A 115 -1.40 -5.76 6.47
C LEU A 115 -0.11 -4.95 6.30
N SER A 116 -0.20 -3.70 5.84
CA SER A 116 0.95 -2.80 5.69
C SER A 116 1.69 -2.60 7.01
N PHE A 117 0.97 -2.45 8.12
CA PHE A 117 1.59 -2.39 9.44
C PHE A 117 2.34 -3.68 9.80
N GLY A 118 1.74 -4.84 9.50
CA GLY A 118 2.39 -6.15 9.66
C GLY A 118 3.66 -6.28 8.82
N PHE A 119 3.67 -5.77 7.59
CA PHE A 119 4.86 -5.79 6.73
C PHE A 119 5.96 -4.87 7.23
N VAL A 120 5.63 -3.66 7.68
CA VAL A 120 6.60 -2.74 8.29
C VAL A 120 7.23 -3.36 9.53
N LEU A 121 6.42 -3.97 10.41
CA LEU A 121 6.92 -4.64 11.60
C LEU A 121 7.79 -5.85 11.26
N SER A 122 7.35 -6.67 10.30
CA SER A 122 8.11 -7.82 9.81
C SER A 122 9.47 -7.40 9.24
N GLY A 123 9.50 -6.35 8.43
CA GLY A 123 10.73 -5.81 7.86
C GLY A 123 11.67 -5.21 8.91
N ALA A 124 11.13 -4.50 9.89
CA ALA A 124 11.92 -3.99 11.01
C ALA A 124 12.56 -5.13 11.83
N ILE A 125 11.82 -6.21 12.07
CA ILE A 125 12.31 -7.40 12.77
C ILE A 125 13.34 -8.16 11.93
N ALA A 126 13.10 -8.35 10.63
CA ALA A 126 14.02 -9.01 9.71
C ALA A 126 15.37 -8.28 9.64
N GLY A 127 15.32 -6.94 9.53
CA GLY A 127 16.49 -6.07 9.57
C GLY A 127 17.27 -6.16 10.88
N LEU A 128 16.57 -6.30 12.01
CA LEU A 128 17.16 -6.41 13.34
C LEU A 128 17.83 -7.77 13.61
N ILE A 129 17.22 -8.86 13.16
CA ILE A 129 17.59 -10.22 13.60
C ILE A 129 18.47 -10.96 12.57
N GLY A 130 18.25 -10.78 11.27
CA GLY A 130 18.74 -11.74 10.27
C GLY A 130 19.73 -11.20 9.25
N MET A 131 19.76 -9.88 9.00
CA MET A 131 20.38 -9.38 7.77
C MET A 131 21.90 -9.16 7.86
N SER A 132 22.45 -8.85 9.03
CA SER A 132 23.91 -8.86 9.24
C SER A 132 24.51 -10.25 9.00
N ASP A 133 23.79 -11.29 9.42
CA ASP A 133 24.25 -12.68 9.40
C ASP A 133 24.02 -13.34 8.04
N LEU A 134 22.98 -12.91 7.30
CA LEU A 134 22.67 -13.39 5.95
C LEU A 134 23.59 -12.79 4.87
N PHE A 135 24.01 -11.52 5.01
CA PHE A 135 24.75 -10.78 3.98
C PHE A 135 26.25 -10.62 4.25
N GLY A 136 26.83 -11.34 5.23
CA GLY A 136 28.13 -11.11 5.88
C GLY A 136 29.39 -10.69 5.07
N TYR A 137 29.38 -10.66 3.73
CA TYR A 137 30.45 -10.14 2.85
C TYR A 137 30.11 -8.84 2.08
N PHE A 138 28.83 -8.51 1.87
CA PHE A 138 28.43 -7.28 1.14
C PHE A 138 28.45 -6.02 2.01
N HIS A 139 28.55 -6.19 3.34
CA HIS A 139 28.58 -5.10 4.33
C HIS A 139 29.79 -4.17 4.20
N ALA A 140 30.89 -4.64 3.58
CA ALA A 140 32.13 -3.87 3.46
C ALA A 140 32.15 -2.86 2.29
N TYR A 141 31.19 -2.91 1.36
CA TYR A 141 31.20 -2.08 0.14
C TYR A 141 30.09 -1.02 0.08
N THR A 142 29.17 -1.01 1.03
CA THR A 142 28.19 0.08 1.19
C THR A 142 28.51 0.81 2.46
N LEU A 143 28.97 2.07 2.31
CA LEU A 143 29.08 3.12 3.33
C LEU A 143 28.50 2.74 4.70
N ASP A 144 29.29 2.84 5.77
CA ASP A 144 28.90 2.66 7.17
C ASP A 144 27.57 3.40 7.49
N PHE A 145 26.45 2.76 7.21
CA PHE A 145 25.10 3.23 7.53
C PHE A 145 24.51 2.25 8.54
N PRO A 146 24.78 2.42 9.86
CA PRO A 146 24.07 1.72 10.93
C PRO A 146 22.54 1.86 10.84
N THR A 147 22.09 2.82 10.05
CA THR A 147 20.70 3.19 9.76
C THR A 147 20.08 2.35 8.63
N GLY A 148 20.90 1.61 7.88
CA GLY A 148 20.48 0.75 6.77
C GLY A 148 19.81 -0.54 7.21
N LEU A 149 20.08 -1.06 8.42
CA LEU A 149 19.61 -2.39 8.86
C LEU A 149 18.07 -2.49 8.90
N GLY A 150 17.39 -1.50 9.49
CA GLY A 150 15.92 -1.48 9.55
C GLY A 150 15.25 -1.11 8.22
N PHE A 151 15.84 -0.18 7.47
CA PHE A 151 15.32 0.25 6.16
C PHE A 151 15.44 -0.86 5.12
N ASP A 152 16.58 -1.54 5.06
CA ASP A 152 16.82 -2.66 4.16
C ASP A 152 15.87 -3.82 4.49
N GLY A 153 15.65 -4.12 5.77
CA GLY A 153 14.66 -5.11 6.19
C GLY A 153 13.23 -4.78 5.74
N ILE A 154 12.82 -3.52 5.86
CA ILE A 154 11.51 -3.06 5.36
C ILE A 154 11.45 -3.14 3.83
N ALA A 155 12.49 -2.67 3.12
CA ALA A 155 12.54 -2.73 1.67
C ALA A 155 12.46 -4.17 1.14
N VAL A 156 13.19 -5.10 1.74
CA VAL A 156 13.13 -6.53 1.38
C VAL A 156 11.79 -7.16 1.73
N ALA A 157 11.19 -6.83 2.87
CA ALA A 157 9.85 -7.32 3.22
C ALA A 157 8.80 -6.86 2.21
N LEU A 158 8.86 -5.61 1.78
CA LEU A 158 7.98 -5.04 0.75
C LEU A 158 8.24 -5.66 -0.63
N VAL A 159 9.50 -5.86 -1.02
CA VAL A 159 9.86 -6.55 -2.27
C VAL A 159 9.41 -8.00 -2.24
N GLY A 160 9.62 -8.72 -1.13
CA GLY A 160 9.17 -10.09 -0.94
C GLY A 160 7.64 -10.21 -1.07
N GLN A 161 6.89 -9.28 -0.48
CA GLN A 161 5.44 -9.19 -0.68
C GLN A 161 5.08 -9.01 -2.16
N ALA A 162 5.72 -8.05 -2.84
CA ALA A 162 5.46 -7.80 -4.26
C ALA A 162 5.74 -9.03 -5.12
N LEU A 163 6.79 -9.79 -4.82
CA LEU A 163 7.12 -11.05 -5.51
C LEU A 163 6.07 -12.13 -5.28
N VAL A 164 5.58 -12.30 -4.05
CA VAL A 164 4.51 -13.27 -3.75
C VAL A 164 3.23 -12.90 -4.50
N VAL A 165 2.83 -11.63 -4.47
CA VAL A 165 1.65 -11.14 -5.19
C VAL A 165 1.81 -11.37 -6.70
N ASN A 166 2.95 -10.99 -7.27
CA ASN A 166 3.22 -11.18 -8.69
C ASN A 166 3.24 -12.67 -9.07
N TYR A 167 3.78 -13.53 -8.21
CA TYR A 167 3.77 -14.98 -8.42
C TYR A 167 2.35 -15.54 -8.42
N VAL A 168 1.52 -15.16 -7.44
CA VAL A 168 0.12 -15.60 -7.35
C VAL A 168 -0.68 -15.14 -8.56
N ILE A 169 -0.54 -13.87 -8.96
CA ILE A 169 -1.18 -13.33 -10.17
C ILE A 169 -0.70 -14.10 -11.40
N GLY A 170 0.60 -14.38 -11.50
CA GLY A 170 1.17 -15.17 -12.59
C GLY A 170 0.57 -16.57 -12.69
N GLN A 171 0.42 -17.26 -11.55
CA GLN A 171 -0.23 -18.58 -11.49
C GLN A 171 -1.71 -18.51 -11.86
N TRP A 172 -2.42 -17.51 -11.36
CA TRP A 172 -3.84 -17.29 -11.69
C TRP A 172 -4.04 -17.10 -13.21
N HIS A 173 -3.24 -16.25 -13.83
CA HIS A 173 -3.28 -16.04 -15.28
C HIS A 173 -2.96 -17.33 -16.04
N ALA A 174 -1.96 -18.10 -15.58
CA ALA A 174 -1.61 -19.38 -16.18
C ALA A 174 -2.79 -20.37 -16.18
N LEU A 175 -3.56 -20.42 -15.08
CA LEU A 175 -4.77 -21.24 -14.97
C LEU A 175 -5.89 -20.79 -15.91
N GLN A 176 -6.08 -19.47 -16.09
CA GLN A 176 -7.06 -18.94 -17.05
C GLN A 176 -6.72 -19.30 -18.49
N THR A 177 -5.43 -19.26 -18.86
CA THR A 177 -4.98 -19.66 -20.20
C THR A 177 -5.06 -21.16 -20.47
N GLN A 178 -5.18 -22.00 -19.44
CA GLN A 178 -5.31 -23.47 -19.58
C GLN A 178 -6.75 -23.97 -19.67
N GLN A 179 -7.76 -23.11 -19.54
CA GLN A 179 -9.16 -23.53 -19.75
C GLN A 179 -9.38 -23.87 -21.24
N ASP A 180 -9.76 -25.11 -21.53
CA ASP A 180 -9.98 -25.59 -22.89
C ASP A 180 -11.16 -24.84 -23.55
N PRO A 181 -10.93 -24.15 -24.69
CA PRO A 181 -11.99 -23.43 -25.41
C PRO A 181 -13.16 -24.32 -25.85
N ALA A 182 -12.97 -25.64 -25.92
CA ALA A 182 -14.03 -26.60 -26.23
C ALA A 182 -14.92 -26.89 -25.01
N GLU A 183 -14.32 -27.03 -23.82
CA GLU A 183 -15.04 -27.27 -22.56
C GLU A 183 -15.87 -26.04 -22.15
N TYR A 184 -15.32 -24.83 -22.35
CA TYR A 184 -16.05 -23.58 -22.12
C TYR A 184 -17.26 -23.43 -23.06
N ARG A 185 -17.10 -23.78 -24.34
CA ARG A 185 -18.20 -23.77 -25.31
C ARG A 185 -19.28 -24.80 -24.98
N ALA A 186 -18.88 -25.99 -24.54
CA ALA A 186 -19.82 -27.02 -24.11
C ALA A 186 -20.63 -26.60 -22.87
N LEU A 187 -20.03 -25.86 -21.93
CA LEU A 187 -20.73 -25.31 -20.77
C LEU A 187 -21.75 -24.22 -21.16
N ILE A 188 -21.41 -23.34 -22.10
CA ILE A 188 -22.34 -22.33 -22.62
C ILE A 188 -23.53 -23.00 -23.31
N ASP A 189 -23.26 -23.96 -24.19
CA ASP A 189 -24.31 -24.72 -24.88
C ASP A 189 -25.22 -25.48 -23.88
N LEU A 190 -24.66 -25.98 -22.77
CA LEU A 190 -25.43 -26.66 -21.73
C LEU A 190 -26.35 -25.67 -20.99
N VAL A 191 -25.85 -24.48 -20.66
CA VAL A 191 -26.63 -23.43 -19.99
C VAL A 191 -27.75 -22.94 -20.90
N GLU A 192 -27.48 -22.66 -22.17
CA GLU A 192 -28.51 -22.27 -23.15
C GLU A 192 -29.57 -23.37 -23.32
N ARG A 193 -29.18 -24.64 -23.30
CA ARG A 193 -30.14 -25.77 -23.34
C ARG A 193 -31.02 -25.85 -22.11
N VAL A 194 -30.49 -25.51 -20.94
CA VAL A 194 -31.26 -25.51 -19.68
C VAL A 194 -32.21 -24.31 -19.62
N GLU A 195 -31.79 -23.13 -20.08
CA GLU A 195 -32.66 -21.93 -20.13
C GLU A 195 -33.74 -22.02 -21.22
N SER A 196 -33.47 -22.72 -22.33
CA SER A 196 -34.44 -22.93 -23.41
C SER A 196 -35.41 -24.09 -23.14
N ALA A 197 -35.20 -24.88 -22.08
CA ALA A 197 -36.14 -25.91 -21.68
C ALA A 197 -37.40 -25.26 -21.09
N PRO A 198 -38.62 -25.66 -21.53
CA PRO A 198 -39.85 -25.10 -21.01
C PRO A 198 -39.96 -25.38 -19.50
N SER A 199 -40.12 -24.32 -18.71
CA SER A 199 -40.40 -24.42 -17.28
C SER A 199 -41.70 -25.22 -17.05
N PRO A 200 -41.71 -26.20 -16.13
CA PRO A 200 -42.88 -27.03 -15.85
C PRO A 200 -44.09 -26.23 -15.34
#